data_AF-A0A9W6WZP7-F1
#
_entry.id   AF-A0A9W6WZP7-F1
#
_cell.length_a   1.000
_cell.length_b   1.000
_cell.length_c   1.000
_cell.angle_alpha   90.00
_cell.angle_beta   90.00
_cell.angle_gamma   90.00
#
_symmetry.space_group_name_H-M   'P 1'
#
loop_
_entity.id
_entity.type
_entity.pdbx_description
1 polymer ?
#
loop_
_entity_poly.entity_id
_entity_poly.type
_entity_poly.pdbx_seq_one_letter_code
_entity_poly.pdbx_strand_id
1 'polypeptide(L)'
;MLYQNGVQVATSTDVSYLSGVMAGTATASKVLVLDASKNIATINSLTATSITFGTRTLSNTEAAYLTSITAGTATASKAIVLDASKDVYGVDVIGLNNIDPINNSALLYKGC
;
A
#
# COMPACT_ATOMS: atom_id res chain seq x y z
N MET A 1 38.34 7.24 6.22
CA MET A 1 38.58 5.83 5.84
C MET A 1 38.52 4.98 7.10
N LEU A 2 38.04 3.73 7.02
CA LEU A 2 38.17 2.73 8.10
C LEU A 2 39.21 1.69 7.71
N TYR A 3 40.07 1.33 8.65
CA TYR A 3 41.06 0.27 8.51
C TYR A 3 40.80 -0.82 9.54
N GLN A 4 40.85 -2.08 9.13
CA GLN A 4 40.86 -3.23 10.04
C GLN A 4 42.15 -4.01 9.80
N ASN A 5 42.93 -4.23 10.87
CA ASN A 5 44.25 -4.89 10.82
C ASN A 5 45.19 -4.31 9.75
N GLY A 6 45.20 -2.98 9.61
CA GLY A 6 46.07 -2.28 8.64
C GLY A 6 45.55 -2.28 7.19
N VAL A 7 44.45 -2.98 6.89
CA VAL A 7 43.84 -2.99 5.56
C VAL A 7 42.65 -2.05 5.53
N GLN A 8 42.56 -1.22 4.49
CA GLN A 8 41.40 -0.35 4.31
C GLN A 8 40.16 -1.18 3.98
N VAL A 9 39.09 -1.00 4.75
CA VAL A 9 37.82 -1.72 4.56
C VAL A 9 36.65 -0.80 4.19
N ALA A 10 36.80 0.52 4.33
CA ALA A 10 35.80 1.49 3.89
C ALA A 10 36.43 2.86 3.58
N THR A 11 35.80 3.60 2.68
CA THR A 11 36.18 4.97 2.34
C THR A 11 35.62 6.00 3.33
N SER A 12 36.00 7.27 3.22
CA SER A 12 35.37 8.36 3.99
C SER A 12 33.90 8.56 3.59
N THR A 13 33.57 8.32 2.32
CA THR A 13 32.20 8.39 1.79
C THR A 13 31.32 7.30 2.39
N ASP A 14 31.82 6.06 2.50
CA ASP A 14 31.06 4.97 3.13
C ASP A 14 30.74 5.29 4.60
N VAL A 15 31.71 5.83 5.32
CA VAL A 15 31.56 6.22 6.73
C VAL A 15 30.59 7.40 6.89
N SER A 16 30.59 8.35 5.94
CA SER A 16 29.71 9.50 6.02
C SER A 16 28.24 9.13 5.85
N TYR A 17 27.91 8.04 5.15
CA TYR A 17 26.54 7.51 5.09
C TYR A 17 26.06 6.89 6.41
N LEU A 18 26.96 6.40 7.27
CA LEU A 18 26.64 5.82 8.59
C LEU A 18 26.58 6.88 9.70
N SER A 19 27.37 7.93 9.59
CA SER A 19 27.45 8.97 10.63
C SER A 19 26.11 9.68 10.83
N GLY A 20 25.65 9.73 12.09
CA GLY A 20 24.40 10.39 12.49
C GLY A 20 23.12 9.58 12.23
N VAL A 21 23.23 8.31 11.82
CA VAL A 21 22.07 7.43 11.66
C VAL A 21 21.48 7.05 13.03
N MET A 22 20.18 7.25 13.18
CA MET A 22 19.40 6.74 14.31
C MET A 22 18.60 5.51 13.85
N ALA A 23 18.76 4.39 14.55
CA ALA A 23 18.01 3.17 14.25
C ALA A 23 16.50 3.46 14.27
N GLY A 24 15.77 2.96 13.27
CA GLY A 24 14.33 3.17 13.11
C GLY A 24 13.91 4.51 12.49
N THR A 25 14.83 5.41 12.15
CA THR A 25 14.49 6.70 11.51
C THR A 25 15.24 6.87 10.20
N ALA A 26 14.51 6.98 9.08
CA ALA A 26 15.11 7.27 7.78
C ALA A 26 15.63 8.71 7.74
N THR A 27 16.95 8.88 7.63
CA THR A 27 17.61 10.17 7.46
C THR A 27 18.00 10.36 6.00
N ALA A 28 17.76 11.56 5.45
CA ALA A 28 18.07 11.86 4.05
C ALA A 28 19.55 11.64 3.73
N SER A 29 19.84 11.02 2.59
CA SER A 29 21.21 10.75 2.11
C SER A 29 22.07 9.92 3.07
N LYS A 30 21.45 9.00 3.82
CA LYS A 30 22.11 8.08 4.76
C LYS A 30 21.65 6.64 4.53
N VAL A 31 22.31 5.70 5.18
CA VAL A 31 21.85 4.30 5.24
C VAL A 31 20.56 4.18 6.06
N LEU A 32 19.78 3.13 5.78
CA LEU A 32 18.61 2.75 6.56
C LEU A 32 18.99 1.62 7.51
N VAL A 33 18.65 1.78 8.80
CA VAL A 33 18.93 0.78 9.85
C VAL A 33 17.63 0.54 10.64
N LEU A 34 17.27 -0.72 10.77
CA LEU A 34 16.11 -1.16 11.56
C LEU A 34 16.30 -0.84 13.05
N ASP A 35 15.23 -0.49 13.76
CA ASP A 35 15.25 -0.46 15.23
C ASP A 35 15.18 -1.87 15.84
N ALA A 36 15.20 -1.95 17.18
CA ALA A 36 15.13 -3.22 17.92
C ALA A 36 13.84 -4.03 17.63
N SER A 37 12.78 -3.36 17.18
CA SER A 37 11.50 -3.96 16.80
C SER A 37 11.36 -4.17 15.29
N LYS A 38 12.42 -3.95 14.51
CA LYS A 38 12.46 -4.04 13.05
C LYS A 38 11.61 -2.99 12.33
N ASN A 39 11.40 -1.83 12.94
CA ASN A 39 10.72 -0.71 12.31
C ASN A 39 11.69 0.24 11.60
N ILE A 40 11.17 0.98 10.62
CA ILE A 40 11.72 2.21 10.06
C ILE A 40 10.56 3.21 9.90
N ALA A 41 10.75 4.44 10.36
CA ALA A 41 9.84 5.56 10.20
C ALA A 41 10.44 6.64 9.25
N THR A 42 9.66 7.68 8.98
CA THR A 42 10.06 8.93 8.27
C THR A 42 10.49 8.81 6.81
N ILE A 43 10.27 7.65 6.17
CA ILE A 43 10.39 7.53 4.70
C ILE A 43 9.28 8.36 4.06
N ASN A 44 9.64 9.41 3.30
CA ASN A 44 8.67 10.26 2.63
C ASN A 44 7.95 9.56 1.46
N SER A 45 8.68 8.76 0.67
CA SER A 45 8.13 7.98 -0.44
C SER A 45 8.98 6.73 -0.66
N LEU A 46 8.33 5.58 -0.85
CA LEU A 46 8.98 4.31 -1.19
C LEU A 46 8.46 3.84 -2.55
N THR A 47 9.34 3.83 -3.55
CA THR A 47 9.07 3.19 -4.84
C THR A 47 9.67 1.79 -4.83
N ALA A 48 8.85 0.76 -5.03
CA ALA A 48 9.27 -0.63 -5.06
C ALA A 48 8.48 -1.38 -6.14
N THR A 49 9.06 -2.45 -6.69
CA THR A 49 8.37 -3.33 -7.64
C THR A 49 7.24 -4.12 -6.97
N SER A 50 7.41 -4.49 -5.70
CA SER A 50 6.40 -5.16 -4.88
C SER A 50 6.65 -4.89 -3.40
N ILE A 51 5.59 -4.89 -2.60
CA ILE A 51 5.65 -4.80 -1.13
C ILE A 51 4.83 -5.95 -0.55
N THR A 52 5.45 -6.70 0.36
CA THR A 52 4.80 -7.78 1.11
C THR A 52 4.50 -7.31 2.53
N PHE A 53 3.23 -7.37 2.91
CA PHE A 53 2.66 -7.12 4.23
C PHE A 53 2.40 -8.45 4.95
N GLY A 54 3.36 -8.90 5.78
CA GLY A 54 3.27 -10.19 6.46
C GLY A 54 3.28 -11.35 5.45
N THR A 55 2.16 -12.06 5.33
CA THR A 55 1.96 -13.13 4.33
C THR A 55 1.21 -12.69 3.08
N ARG A 56 0.85 -11.39 2.97
CA ARG A 56 0.10 -10.84 1.85
C ARG A 56 1.00 -9.93 1.02
N THR A 57 0.89 -9.95 -0.30
CA THR A 57 1.61 -9.01 -1.18
C THR A 57 0.59 -8.12 -1.87
N LEU A 58 0.88 -6.82 -1.99
CA LEU A 58 0.12 -5.93 -2.86
C LEU A 58 0.88 -5.79 -4.18
N SER A 59 0.34 -6.34 -5.25
CA SER A 59 0.86 -6.17 -6.61
C SER A 59 0.49 -4.80 -7.18
N ASN A 60 1.20 -4.37 -8.25
CA ASN A 60 0.87 -3.13 -8.95
C ASN A 60 -0.57 -3.15 -9.52
N THR A 61 -1.06 -4.32 -9.95
CA THR A 61 -2.43 -4.49 -10.43
C THR A 61 -3.44 -4.25 -9.31
N GLU A 62 -3.20 -4.81 -8.11
CA GLU A 62 -4.09 -4.63 -6.96
C GLU A 62 -4.05 -3.19 -6.43
N ALA A 63 -2.86 -2.57 -6.37
CA ALA A 63 -2.72 -1.17 -6.03
C ALA A 63 -3.44 -0.25 -7.04
N ALA A 64 -3.40 -0.59 -8.33
CA ALA A 64 -4.10 0.16 -9.36
C ALA A 64 -5.63 0.15 -9.19
N TYR A 65 -6.22 -0.84 -8.50
CA TYR A 65 -7.65 -0.82 -8.18
C TYR A 65 -8.04 0.27 -7.18
N LEU A 66 -7.08 0.79 -6.42
CA LEU A 66 -7.29 1.75 -5.34
C LEU A 66 -6.81 3.17 -5.68
N THR A 67 -5.95 3.32 -6.68
CA THR A 67 -5.44 4.62 -7.13
C THR A 67 -6.31 5.23 -8.24
N SER A 68 -6.30 6.57 -8.32
CA SER A 68 -7.02 7.36 -9.33
C SER A 68 -8.54 7.18 -9.32
N ILE A 69 -9.14 6.93 -8.15
CA ILE A 69 -10.59 6.98 -7.96
C ILE A 69 -11.04 8.44 -7.77
N THR A 70 -12.13 8.84 -8.42
CA THR A 70 -12.82 10.09 -8.07
C THR A 70 -13.89 9.75 -7.05
N ALA A 71 -13.91 10.47 -5.92
CA ALA A 71 -14.89 10.21 -4.87
C ALA A 71 -16.31 10.33 -5.44
N GLY A 72 -17.14 9.30 -5.18
CA GLY A 72 -18.52 9.25 -5.66
C GLY A 72 -18.72 8.71 -7.07
N THR A 73 -17.68 8.24 -7.78
CA THR A 73 -17.82 7.68 -9.14
C THR A 73 -17.30 6.24 -9.22
N ALA A 74 -18.16 5.31 -9.67
CA ALA A 74 -17.72 3.97 -10.02
C ALA A 74 -16.98 4.02 -11.37
N THR A 75 -15.74 3.52 -11.42
CA THR A 75 -14.91 3.48 -12.62
C THR A 75 -14.67 2.04 -13.03
N ALA A 76 -14.62 1.75 -14.34
CA ALA A 76 -14.36 0.41 -14.86
C ALA A 76 -13.03 -0.15 -14.32
N SER A 77 -13.02 -1.45 -14.01
CA SER A 77 -11.85 -2.17 -13.49
C SER A 77 -11.30 -1.60 -12.17
N LYS A 78 -12.15 -0.95 -11.35
CA LYS A 78 -11.87 -0.57 -9.96
C LYS A 78 -12.68 -1.43 -8.99
N ALA A 79 -12.19 -1.56 -7.76
CA ALA A 79 -12.83 -2.41 -6.77
C ALA A 79 -14.05 -1.71 -6.13
N ILE A 80 -15.17 -2.43 -6.04
CA ILE A 80 -16.13 -2.27 -4.94
C ILE A 80 -15.79 -3.40 -3.97
N VAL A 81 -15.28 -3.07 -2.78
CA VAL A 81 -14.89 -4.07 -1.79
C VAL A 81 -16.10 -4.42 -0.95
N LEU A 82 -16.61 -5.64 -1.13
CA LEU A 82 -17.73 -6.19 -0.39
C LEU A 82 -17.24 -7.04 0.78
N ASP A 83 -18.03 -7.10 1.85
CA ASP A 83 -17.77 -8.04 2.94
C ASP A 83 -18.31 -9.46 2.61
N ALA A 84 -18.27 -10.36 3.59
CA ALA A 84 -18.73 -11.74 3.40
C ALA A 84 -20.23 -11.86 3.07
N SER A 85 -21.05 -10.92 3.55
CA SER A 85 -22.49 -10.87 3.28
C SER A 85 -22.79 -10.35 1.88
N LYS A 86 -21.85 -9.60 1.27
CA LYS A 86 -21.92 -9.04 -0.10
C LYS A 86 -23.05 -8.02 -0.29
N ASP A 87 -23.65 -7.56 0.80
CA ASP A 87 -24.69 -6.54 0.79
C ASP A 87 -24.08 -5.15 0.60
N VAL A 88 -24.84 -4.26 -0.05
CA VAL A 88 -24.49 -2.86 -0.25
C VAL A 88 -25.64 -1.99 0.26
N TYR A 89 -25.40 -1.19 1.30
CA TYR A 89 -26.38 -0.27 1.90
C TYR A 89 -25.84 1.16 1.94
N GLY A 90 -26.75 2.15 1.99
CA GLY A 90 -26.39 3.57 2.09
C GLY A 90 -25.88 4.22 0.81
N VAL A 91 -26.11 3.61 -0.37
CA VAL A 91 -25.81 4.21 -1.67
C VAL A 91 -27.03 4.99 -2.15
N ASP A 92 -26.85 6.30 -2.38
CA ASP A 92 -27.93 7.20 -2.81
C ASP A 92 -28.41 6.88 -4.24
N VAL A 93 -27.48 6.69 -5.18
CA VAL A 93 -27.80 6.40 -6.59
C VAL A 93 -26.92 5.29 -7.14
N ILE A 94 -27.54 4.30 -7.80
CA ILE A 94 -26.85 3.24 -8.54
C ILE A 94 -27.31 3.27 -10.00
N GLY A 95 -26.40 3.59 -10.92
CA GLY A 95 -26.63 3.49 -12.36
C GLY A 95 -26.19 2.12 -12.90
N LEU A 96 -27.12 1.34 -13.44
CA LEU A 96 -26.85 0.03 -14.05
C LEU A 96 -27.29 0.04 -15.51
N ASN A 97 -26.41 -0.34 -16.43
CA ASN A 97 -26.76 -0.49 -17.85
C ASN A 97 -27.41 -1.86 -18.14
N ASN A 98 -27.02 -2.89 -17.39
CA ASN A 98 -27.56 -4.24 -17.46
C ASN A 98 -27.67 -4.81 -16.04
N ILE A 99 -28.77 -5.48 -15.76
CA ILE A 99 -28.98 -6.28 -14.55
C ILE A 99 -29.19 -7.71 -15.04
N ASP A 100 -28.45 -8.68 -14.52
CA ASP A 100 -28.70 -10.09 -14.80
C ASP A 100 -29.97 -10.54 -14.04
N PRO A 101 -31.09 -10.83 -14.73
CA PRO A 101 -32.41 -10.96 -14.08
C PRO A 101 -32.63 -12.30 -13.36
N ILE A 102 -31.70 -13.25 -13.41
CA ILE A 102 -31.97 -14.67 -13.12
C ILE A 102 -32.17 -14.97 -11.61
N ASN A 103 -31.82 -14.04 -10.70
CA ASN A 103 -31.97 -14.23 -9.24
C ASN A 103 -32.95 -13.23 -8.58
N ASN A 104 -33.83 -12.61 -9.37
CA ASN A 104 -34.58 -11.44 -8.95
C ASN A 104 -35.93 -11.72 -8.28
N SER A 105 -35.92 -12.23 -7.04
CA SER A 105 -37.06 -12.09 -6.12
C SER A 105 -36.91 -10.87 -5.18
N ALA A 106 -35.74 -10.23 -5.15
CA ALA A 106 -35.38 -9.19 -4.18
C ALA A 106 -35.41 -7.74 -4.70
N LEU A 107 -35.49 -7.48 -6.02
CA LEU A 107 -35.73 -6.11 -6.54
C LEU A 107 -37.21 -5.68 -6.39
N LEU A 108 -38.07 -6.56 -5.90
CA LEU A 108 -39.40 -6.22 -5.41
C LEU A 108 -39.39 -6.19 -3.87
N TYR A 109 -38.63 -5.27 -3.25
CA TYR A 109 -39.08 -4.81 -1.93
C TYR A 109 -40.39 -4.05 -2.15
N LYS A 110 -41.51 -4.79 -2.19
CA LYS A 110 -42.84 -4.21 -2.18
C LYS A 110 -43.04 -3.62 -0.79
N GLY A 111 -42.60 -2.38 -0.61
CA GLY A 111 -43.13 -1.56 0.45
C GLY A 111 -44.65 -1.56 0.31
N CYS A 112 -45.34 -1.96 1.38
CA CYS A 112 -46.76 -1.71 1.54
C CYS A 112 -47.09 -0.24 1.27
#